data_AF-A0A6J1VZR1-F1
#
_entry.id   AF-A0A6J1VZR1-F1
#
_cell.length_a   1.000
_cell.length_b   1.000
_cell.length_c   1.000
_cell.angle_alpha   90.00
_cell.angle_beta   90.00
_cell.angle_gamma   90.00
#
_symmetry.space_group_name_H-M   'P 1'
#
loop_
_entity.id
_entity.type
_entity.pdbx_description
1 polymer ?
#
loop_
_entity_poly.entity_id
_entity_poly.type
_entity_poly.pdbx_seq_one_letter_code
_entity_poly.pdbx_strand_id
1 'polypeptide(L)'
;MVYGICFCPVSQQGDLETLKVADSKSLTEAQREEIFEKIDAAKEYVGWALHILSPNFISTSMQRRTKYNLNALSHDTAIGLIQHALDSGVQLAEVFVDTVGPAEKYQEKLKQQFPELEVTVRAKADSLFPTVSAASICAKVARDRIVKNWKFLENLEDAEMDYGSGYPNDPKTKEWLAQNLDPIFGYPQFVRFSWSTAQLILESKAVPVHW
;
A
#
# COMPACT_ATOMS: atom_id res chain seq x y z
N MET A 1 1.50 3.34 -3.36
CA MET A 1 0.68 2.46 -2.50
C MET A 1 1.57 1.32 -2.08
N VAL A 2 1.57 0.91 -0.81
CA VAL A 2 2.47 -0.16 -0.33
C VAL A 2 1.62 -1.28 0.22
N TYR A 3 1.90 -2.49 -0.23
CA TYR A 3 1.39 -3.73 0.35
C TYR A 3 2.51 -4.41 1.13
N GLY A 4 2.16 -5.08 2.23
CA GLY A 4 3.10 -5.84 3.02
C GLY A 4 2.49 -7.16 3.48
N ILE A 5 3.34 -8.17 3.61
CA ILE A 5 3.04 -9.43 4.30
C ILE A 5 4.03 -9.60 5.46
N CYS A 6 3.58 -10.28 6.51
CA CYS A 6 4.39 -10.69 7.64
C CYS A 6 3.98 -12.12 7.98
N PHE A 7 4.95 -13.00 8.22
CA PHE A 7 4.74 -14.41 8.51
C PHE A 7 5.67 -14.86 9.64
N CYS A 8 5.19 -15.81 10.44
CA CYS A 8 5.94 -16.48 11.49
C CYS A 8 5.41 -17.91 11.65
N PRO A 9 6.16 -18.83 12.26
CA PRO A 9 5.65 -20.15 12.60
C PRO A 9 4.40 -20.06 13.49
N VAL A 10 3.43 -20.94 13.28
CA VAL A 10 2.19 -21.01 14.09
C VAL A 10 2.51 -21.16 15.58
N SER A 11 3.55 -21.93 15.91
CA SER A 11 4.01 -22.13 17.29
C SER A 11 4.55 -20.86 17.97
N GLN A 12 4.88 -19.82 17.20
CA GLN A 12 5.48 -18.56 17.68
C GLN A 12 4.56 -17.35 17.48
N GLN A 13 3.27 -17.59 17.18
CA GLN A 13 2.29 -16.51 17.05
C GLN A 13 2.16 -15.68 18.34
N GLY A 14 2.26 -16.32 19.51
CA GLY A 14 2.26 -15.64 20.80
C GLY A 14 3.47 -14.72 21.03
N ASP A 15 4.65 -15.09 20.47
CA ASP A 15 5.85 -14.24 20.57
C ASP A 15 5.66 -12.94 19.77
N LEU A 16 4.95 -12.99 18.64
CA LEU A 16 4.62 -11.81 17.86
C LEU A 16 3.70 -10.83 18.61
N GLU A 17 2.81 -11.33 19.48
CA GLU A 17 1.99 -10.48 20.35
C GLU A 17 2.84 -9.71 21.36
N THR A 18 3.91 -10.30 21.85
CA THR A 18 4.83 -9.65 22.81
C THR A 18 5.55 -8.45 22.22
N LEU A 19 5.69 -8.39 20.88
CA LEU A 19 6.25 -7.24 20.16
C LEU A 19 5.31 -6.01 20.17
N LYS A 20 4.12 -6.12 20.78
CA LYS A 20 3.12 -5.04 20.93
C LYS A 20 2.67 -4.44 19.60
N VAL A 21 2.57 -5.26 18.57
CA VAL A 21 2.18 -4.83 17.21
C VAL A 21 0.71 -4.38 17.11
N ALA A 22 -0.16 -4.80 18.04
CA ALA A 22 -1.62 -4.67 17.92
C ALA A 22 -2.22 -3.28 18.22
N ASP A 23 -1.50 -2.37 18.88
CA ASP A 23 -2.08 -1.08 19.35
C ASP A 23 -1.97 0.05 18.30
N SER A 24 -2.21 -0.28 17.02
CA SER A 24 -1.70 0.53 15.89
C SER A 24 -2.51 1.79 15.53
N LYS A 25 -3.71 1.96 16.09
CA LYS A 25 -4.65 3.04 15.67
C LYS A 25 -4.28 4.43 16.17
N SER A 26 -3.37 4.54 17.13
CA SER A 26 -2.89 5.79 17.74
C SER A 26 -1.37 5.96 17.63
N LEU A 27 -0.67 5.07 16.92
CA LEU A 27 0.79 5.12 16.86
C LEU A 27 1.28 6.30 16.04
N THR A 28 2.26 7.03 16.59
CA THR A 28 3.03 8.04 15.87
C THR A 28 3.96 7.39 14.85
N GLU A 29 4.50 8.17 13.91
CA GLU A 29 5.51 7.70 12.95
C GLU A 29 6.73 7.09 13.67
N ALA A 30 7.23 7.76 14.71
CA ALA A 30 8.35 7.28 15.51
C ALA A 30 8.06 5.94 16.21
N GLN A 31 6.85 5.77 16.76
CA GLN A 31 6.46 4.51 17.39
C GLN A 31 6.34 3.37 16.35
N ARG A 32 5.86 3.65 15.14
CA ARG A 32 5.82 2.65 14.06
C ARG A 32 7.22 2.24 13.64
N GLU A 33 8.15 3.18 13.56
CA GLU A 33 9.57 2.92 13.28
C GLU A 33 10.18 2.00 14.36
N GLU A 34 10.01 2.32 15.64
CA GLU A 34 10.50 1.48 16.74
C GLU A 34 9.94 0.05 16.70
N ILE A 35 8.67 -0.13 16.34
CA ILE A 35 8.07 -1.47 16.24
C ILE A 35 8.58 -2.19 14.99
N PHE A 36 8.76 -1.49 13.87
CA PHE A 36 9.36 -2.07 12.67
C PHE A 36 10.77 -2.59 12.93
N GLU A 37 11.62 -1.83 13.64
CA GLU A 37 12.97 -2.30 14.00
C GLU A 37 12.94 -3.54 14.90
N LYS A 38 11.92 -3.68 15.77
CA LYS A 38 11.74 -4.91 16.58
C LYS A 38 11.31 -6.11 15.72
N ILE A 39 10.41 -5.88 14.77
CA ILE A 39 9.99 -6.91 13.80
C ILE A 39 11.19 -7.38 12.98
N ASP A 40 12.01 -6.45 12.48
CA ASP A 40 13.19 -6.76 11.67
C ASP A 40 14.30 -7.43 12.49
N ALA A 41 14.49 -7.03 13.75
CA ALA A 41 15.41 -7.70 14.66
C ALA A 41 14.99 -9.14 14.99
N ALA A 42 13.69 -9.46 14.93
CA ALA A 42 13.12 -10.79 15.18
C ALA A 42 13.22 -11.75 13.98
N LYS A 43 14.14 -11.49 13.03
CA LYS A 43 14.35 -12.27 11.79
C LYS A 43 14.62 -13.76 11.95
N GLU A 44 14.91 -14.23 13.16
CA GLU A 44 15.07 -15.67 13.45
C GLU A 44 13.74 -16.43 13.30
N TYR A 45 12.61 -15.76 13.48
CA TYR A 45 11.28 -16.38 13.38
C TYR A 45 10.23 -15.53 12.66
N VAL A 46 10.49 -14.24 12.43
CA VAL A 46 9.58 -13.36 11.69
C VAL A 46 10.19 -13.05 10.33
N GLY A 47 9.41 -13.29 9.28
CA GLY A 47 9.71 -12.82 7.93
C GLY A 47 8.68 -11.81 7.46
N TRP A 48 9.11 -10.87 6.63
CA TRP A 48 8.23 -9.88 6.02
C TRP A 48 8.66 -9.59 4.59
N ALA A 49 7.72 -9.16 3.76
CA ALA A 49 7.98 -8.72 2.40
C ALA A 49 7.03 -7.58 2.02
N LEU A 50 7.49 -6.70 1.13
CA LEU A 50 6.75 -5.52 0.70
C LEU A 50 6.65 -5.47 -0.82
N HIS A 51 5.52 -4.95 -1.30
CA HIS A 51 5.35 -4.55 -2.70
C HIS A 51 5.00 -3.07 -2.77
N ILE A 52 5.89 -2.28 -3.36
CA ILE A 52 5.74 -0.83 -3.51
C ILE A 52 5.21 -0.53 -4.91
N LEU A 53 3.98 -0.05 -5.00
CA LEU A 53 3.35 0.39 -6.24
C LEU A 53 3.54 1.90 -6.39
N SER A 54 4.33 2.32 -7.38
CA SER A 54 4.56 3.74 -7.65
C SER A 54 3.27 4.45 -8.11
N PRO A 55 3.12 5.77 -7.89
CA PRO A 55 1.96 6.50 -8.39
C PRO A 55 1.82 6.41 -9.92
N ASN A 56 2.95 6.41 -10.64
CA ASN A 56 2.98 6.17 -12.08
C ASN A 56 2.41 4.79 -12.44
N PHE A 57 2.88 3.71 -11.81
CA PHE A 57 2.38 2.35 -12.08
C PHE A 57 0.88 2.23 -11.82
N ILE A 58 0.38 2.86 -10.76
CA ILE A 58 -1.06 2.89 -10.46
C ILE A 58 -1.83 3.64 -11.56
N SER A 59 -1.30 4.77 -12.04
CA SER A 59 -1.92 5.58 -13.09
C SER A 59 -2.00 4.80 -14.40
N THR A 60 -0.86 4.30 -14.88
CA THR A 60 -0.78 3.55 -16.13
C THR A 60 -1.60 2.26 -16.08
N SER A 61 -1.64 1.59 -14.93
CA SER A 61 -2.47 0.39 -14.73
C SER A 61 -3.95 0.71 -14.86
N MET A 62 -4.43 1.79 -14.23
CA MET A 62 -5.86 2.12 -14.20
C MET A 62 -6.35 2.81 -15.47
N GLN A 63 -5.47 3.46 -16.23
CA GLN A 63 -5.80 4.18 -17.48
C GLN A 63 -5.51 3.37 -18.75
N ARG A 64 -5.18 2.08 -18.62
CA ARG A 64 -4.99 1.20 -19.78
C ARG A 64 -6.31 0.98 -20.54
N ARG A 65 -6.21 0.61 -21.83
CA ARG A 65 -7.37 0.34 -22.71
C ARG A 65 -8.37 -0.67 -22.12
N THR A 66 -7.87 -1.75 -21.53
CA THR A 66 -8.71 -2.76 -20.86
C THR A 66 -8.91 -2.39 -19.40
N LYS A 67 -10.15 -2.20 -18.97
CA LYS A 67 -10.48 -1.78 -17.59
C LYS A 67 -9.72 -2.58 -16.53
N TYR A 68 -9.05 -1.86 -15.62
CA TYR A 68 -8.38 -2.41 -14.46
C TYR A 68 -8.48 -1.43 -13.32
N ASN A 69 -9.34 -1.73 -12.36
CA ASN A 69 -9.61 -0.82 -11.26
C ASN A 69 -8.65 -1.05 -10.10
N LEU A 70 -8.67 -0.12 -9.14
CA LEU A 70 -7.80 -0.17 -7.97
C LEU A 70 -7.99 -1.46 -7.16
N ASN A 71 -9.22 -1.98 -7.03
CA ASN A 71 -9.49 -3.22 -6.30
C ASN A 71 -8.83 -4.44 -6.96
N ALA A 72 -8.89 -4.52 -8.29
CA ALA A 72 -8.21 -5.58 -9.03
C ALA A 72 -6.69 -5.50 -8.86
N LEU A 73 -6.11 -4.30 -9.03
CA LEU A 73 -4.69 -4.04 -8.76
C LEU A 73 -4.28 -4.44 -7.33
N SER A 74 -5.08 -4.03 -6.35
CA SER A 74 -4.90 -4.35 -4.94
C SER A 74 -4.93 -5.85 -4.65
N HIS A 75 -5.93 -6.57 -5.16
CA HIS A 75 -6.05 -8.01 -4.96
C HIS A 75 -4.92 -8.78 -5.64
N ASP A 76 -4.56 -8.41 -6.87
CA ASP A 76 -3.49 -9.09 -7.61
C ASP A 76 -2.13 -8.85 -6.96
N THR A 77 -1.89 -7.66 -6.39
CA THR A 77 -0.68 -7.36 -5.62
C THR A 77 -0.58 -8.21 -4.35
N ALA A 78 -1.68 -8.36 -3.61
CA ALA A 78 -1.71 -9.21 -2.42
C ALA A 78 -1.50 -10.69 -2.76
N ILE A 79 -2.14 -11.18 -3.82
CA ILE A 79 -1.93 -12.54 -4.36
C ILE A 79 -0.46 -12.74 -4.72
N GLY A 80 0.16 -11.77 -5.41
CA GLY A 80 1.58 -11.84 -5.76
C GLY A 80 2.51 -11.93 -4.55
N LEU A 81 2.21 -11.24 -3.46
CA LEU A 81 2.99 -11.35 -2.22
C LEU A 81 2.80 -12.71 -1.54
N ILE A 82 1.58 -13.25 -1.50
CA ILE A 82 1.32 -14.60 -0.96
C ILE A 82 2.10 -15.64 -1.78
N GLN A 83 2.03 -15.55 -3.11
CA GLN A 83 2.78 -16.44 -4.01
C GLN A 83 4.29 -16.30 -3.79
N HIS A 84 4.80 -15.08 -3.63
CA HIS A 84 6.22 -14.84 -3.36
C HIS A 84 6.70 -15.54 -2.08
N ALA A 85 5.89 -15.57 -1.01
CA ALA A 85 6.23 -16.30 0.20
C ALA A 85 6.30 -17.83 -0.05
N LEU A 86 5.33 -18.39 -0.78
CA LEU A 86 5.34 -19.81 -1.18
C LEU A 86 6.58 -20.15 -2.03
N ASP A 87 6.87 -19.33 -3.04
CA ASP A 87 8.01 -19.49 -3.94
C ASP A 87 9.35 -19.38 -3.19
N SER A 88 9.37 -18.64 -2.09
CA SER A 88 10.54 -18.51 -1.20
C SER A 88 10.69 -19.68 -0.22
N GLY A 89 9.83 -20.71 -0.31
CA GLY A 89 9.86 -21.90 0.53
C GLY A 89 9.17 -21.76 1.89
N VAL A 90 8.39 -20.68 2.10
CA VAL A 90 7.62 -20.51 3.34
C VAL A 90 6.45 -21.50 3.36
N GLN A 91 6.37 -22.31 4.40
CA GLN A 91 5.27 -23.25 4.62
C GLN A 91 4.06 -22.53 5.19
N LEU A 92 3.26 -21.92 4.32
CA LEU A 92 2.02 -21.26 4.72
C LEU A 92 0.92 -22.28 5.01
N ALA A 93 0.29 -22.16 6.18
CA ALA A 93 -0.92 -22.91 6.53
C ALA A 93 -2.15 -21.98 6.57
N GLU A 94 -2.00 -20.81 7.19
CA GLU A 94 -3.05 -19.83 7.40
C GLU A 94 -2.68 -18.47 6.80
N VAL A 95 -3.64 -17.79 6.19
CA VAL A 95 -3.49 -16.45 5.61
C VAL A 95 -4.61 -15.55 6.10
N PHE A 96 -4.23 -14.48 6.80
CA PHE A 96 -5.13 -13.45 7.30
C PHE A 96 -4.97 -12.17 6.48
N VAL A 97 -6.07 -11.62 5.96
CA VAL A 97 -6.03 -10.42 5.10
C VAL A 97 -7.00 -9.36 5.61
N ASP A 98 -6.50 -8.12 5.73
CA ASP A 98 -7.33 -6.95 5.98
C ASP A 98 -7.97 -6.44 4.68
N THR A 99 -9.24 -6.05 4.73
CA THR A 99 -9.95 -5.54 3.55
C THR A 99 -10.77 -4.29 3.85
N VAL A 100 -10.89 -3.45 2.82
CA VAL A 100 -11.86 -2.36 2.74
C VAL A 100 -12.98 -2.79 1.78
N GLY A 101 -14.11 -3.24 2.33
CA GLY A 101 -15.26 -3.69 1.55
C GLY A 101 -15.68 -5.14 1.84
N PRO A 102 -16.43 -5.78 0.94
CA PRO A 102 -17.01 -7.11 1.17
C PRO A 102 -15.93 -8.19 1.26
N ALA A 103 -15.77 -8.77 2.46
CA ALA A 103 -14.76 -9.79 2.73
C ALA A 103 -15.00 -11.11 2.00
N GLU A 104 -16.26 -11.54 1.89
CA GLU A 104 -16.66 -12.84 1.33
C GLU A 104 -16.12 -13.05 -0.09
N LYS A 105 -16.40 -12.12 -1.00
CA LYS A 105 -15.94 -12.21 -2.40
C LYS A 105 -14.42 -12.23 -2.52
N TYR A 106 -13.72 -11.50 -1.64
CA TYR A 106 -12.27 -11.47 -1.67
C TYR A 106 -11.68 -12.78 -1.13
N GLN A 107 -12.27 -13.32 -0.07
CA GLN A 107 -11.91 -14.63 0.47
C GLN A 107 -12.12 -15.75 -0.55
N GLU A 108 -13.25 -15.74 -1.26
CA GLU A 108 -13.52 -16.69 -2.36
C GLU A 108 -12.45 -16.59 -3.45
N LYS A 109 -12.10 -15.37 -3.89
CA LYS A 109 -11.03 -15.16 -4.89
C LYS A 109 -9.70 -15.73 -4.42
N LEU A 110 -9.32 -15.51 -3.16
CA LEU A 110 -8.07 -16.03 -2.60
C LEU A 110 -8.10 -17.55 -2.45
N LYS A 111 -9.22 -18.12 -1.98
CA LYS A 111 -9.38 -19.59 -1.88
C LYS A 111 -9.36 -20.29 -3.22
N GLN A 112 -9.85 -19.67 -4.29
CA GLN A 112 -9.72 -20.22 -5.64
C GLN A 112 -8.26 -20.26 -6.12
N GLN A 113 -7.46 -19.26 -5.76
CA GLN A 113 -6.04 -19.20 -6.13
C GLN A 113 -5.15 -20.07 -5.25
N PHE A 114 -5.49 -20.18 -3.96
CA PHE A 114 -4.75 -20.95 -2.97
C PHE A 114 -5.67 -21.96 -2.24
N PRO A 115 -6.08 -23.05 -2.90
CA PRO A 115 -7.07 -23.98 -2.33
C PRO A 115 -6.63 -24.65 -1.04
N GLU A 116 -5.32 -24.91 -0.91
CA GLU A 116 -4.71 -25.61 0.23
C GLU A 116 -4.53 -24.72 1.47
N LEU A 117 -4.50 -23.40 1.32
CA LEU A 117 -4.28 -22.46 2.42
C LEU A 117 -5.58 -22.14 3.13
N GLU A 118 -5.60 -22.11 4.46
CA GLU A 118 -6.72 -21.56 5.23
C GLU A 118 -6.72 -20.03 5.13
N VAL A 119 -7.66 -19.48 4.37
CA VAL A 119 -7.73 -18.04 4.11
C VAL A 119 -8.88 -17.42 4.89
N THR A 120 -8.57 -16.39 5.67
CA THR A 120 -9.54 -15.57 6.40
C THR A 120 -9.35 -14.10 6.02
N VAL A 121 -10.40 -13.52 5.42
CA VAL A 121 -10.44 -12.10 5.08
C VAL A 121 -11.42 -11.40 6.02
N ARG A 122 -11.00 -10.34 6.71
CA ARG A 122 -11.89 -9.55 7.58
C ARG A 122 -11.58 -8.07 7.47
N ALA A 123 -12.59 -7.24 7.75
CA ALA A 123 -12.36 -5.82 7.98
C ALA A 123 -11.72 -5.63 9.37
N LYS A 124 -10.77 -4.68 9.48
CA LYS A 124 -10.01 -4.40 10.71
C LYS A 124 -9.22 -5.61 11.20
N ALA A 125 -8.73 -6.43 10.27
CA ALA A 125 -7.96 -7.64 10.59
C ALA A 125 -6.63 -7.29 11.30
N ASP A 126 -6.08 -6.10 11.02
CA ASP A 126 -4.93 -5.52 11.73
C ASP A 126 -5.12 -5.37 13.24
N SER A 127 -6.38 -5.27 13.69
CA SER A 127 -6.76 -5.15 15.10
C SER A 127 -7.08 -6.49 15.74
N LEU A 128 -7.14 -7.56 14.94
CA LEU A 128 -7.56 -8.90 15.36
C LEU A 128 -6.40 -9.90 15.31
N PHE A 129 -5.49 -9.73 14.35
CA PHE A 129 -4.41 -10.68 14.09
C PHE A 129 -3.06 -9.96 14.17
N PRO A 130 -2.16 -10.39 15.08
CA PRO A 130 -0.83 -9.78 15.26
C PRO A 130 0.00 -9.75 13.98
N THR A 131 -0.06 -10.80 13.16
CA THR A 131 0.62 -10.90 11.85
C THR A 131 0.14 -9.83 10.87
N VAL A 132 -1.17 -9.58 10.82
CA VAL A 132 -1.74 -8.52 9.97
C VAL A 132 -1.36 -7.13 10.49
N SER A 133 -1.31 -6.97 11.82
CA SER A 133 -0.83 -5.74 12.45
C SER A 133 0.63 -5.45 12.11
N ALA A 134 1.51 -6.44 12.24
CA ALA A 134 2.92 -6.35 11.86
C ALA A 134 3.10 -6.02 10.37
N ALA A 135 2.36 -6.68 9.49
CA ALA A 135 2.35 -6.38 8.05
C ALA A 135 1.91 -4.93 7.77
N SER A 136 0.89 -4.45 8.49
CA SER A 136 0.40 -3.08 8.39
C SER A 136 1.47 -2.06 8.82
N ILE A 137 2.22 -2.35 9.89
CA ILE A 137 3.33 -1.51 10.35
C ILE A 137 4.43 -1.45 9.28
N CYS A 138 4.87 -2.60 8.76
CA CYS A 138 5.88 -2.67 7.71
C CYS A 138 5.47 -1.84 6.47
N ALA A 139 4.22 -1.99 6.02
CA ALA A 139 3.71 -1.24 4.88
C ALA A 139 3.62 0.27 5.13
N LYS A 140 3.18 0.70 6.33
CA LYS A 140 3.08 2.12 6.71
C LYS A 140 4.46 2.77 6.83
N VAL A 141 5.40 2.12 7.53
CA VAL A 141 6.78 2.61 7.67
C VAL A 141 7.44 2.78 6.31
N ALA A 142 7.36 1.76 5.44
CA ALA A 142 7.92 1.87 4.11
C ALA A 142 7.27 2.98 3.28
N ARG A 143 5.93 3.12 3.32
CA ARG A 143 5.23 4.21 2.64
C ARG A 143 5.71 5.57 3.13
N ASP A 144 5.78 5.79 4.44
CA ASP A 144 6.17 7.06 5.03
C ASP A 144 7.65 7.39 4.70
N ARG A 145 8.56 6.40 4.80
CA ARG A 145 9.96 6.52 4.36
C ARG A 145 10.09 6.90 2.87
N ILE A 146 9.30 6.29 1.99
CA ILE A 146 9.35 6.56 0.54
C ILE A 146 8.83 7.95 0.20
N VAL A 147 7.72 8.35 0.82
CA VAL A 147 7.09 9.66 0.58
C VAL A 147 8.00 10.79 1.08
N LYS A 148 8.59 10.63 2.26
CA LYS A 148 9.55 11.59 2.84
C LYS A 148 10.83 11.75 2.01
N ASN A 149 11.31 10.68 1.40
CA ASN A 149 12.54 10.66 0.61
C ASN A 149 12.28 10.61 -0.90
N TRP A 150 11.08 11.02 -1.34
CA TRP A 150 10.70 10.94 -2.75
C TRP A 150 11.62 11.82 -3.59
N LYS A 151 12.17 11.26 -4.66
CA LYS A 151 12.94 11.99 -5.67
C LYS A 151 12.10 12.12 -6.92
N PHE A 152 11.74 13.36 -7.25
CA PHE A 152 11.03 13.65 -8.49
C PHE A 152 11.92 13.37 -9.69
N LEU A 153 11.36 12.75 -10.73
CA LEU A 153 12.10 12.46 -11.97
C LEU A 153 12.19 13.70 -12.86
N GLU A 154 11.22 14.59 -12.73
CA GLU A 154 11.01 15.76 -13.59
C GLU A 154 11.93 16.94 -13.27
N ASN A 155 13.02 16.75 -12.49
CA ASN A 155 13.94 17.82 -12.06
C ASN A 155 13.22 19.11 -11.67
N LEU A 156 12.26 18.99 -10.75
CA LEU A 156 11.52 20.13 -10.25
C LEU A 156 12.41 20.91 -9.27
N GLU A 157 13.26 21.80 -9.80
CA GLU A 157 14.24 22.58 -9.02
C GLU A 157 13.58 23.41 -7.91
N ASP A 158 12.28 23.74 -8.04
CA ASP A 158 11.50 24.57 -7.12
C ASP A 158 10.19 23.91 -6.64
N ALA A 159 9.94 22.63 -6.91
CA ALA A 159 8.70 22.03 -6.40
C ALA A 159 8.74 22.02 -4.87
N GLU A 160 7.81 22.76 -4.26
CA GLU A 160 7.59 22.69 -2.83
C GLU A 160 7.38 21.23 -2.46
N MET A 161 8.29 20.67 -1.68
CA MET A 161 8.19 19.31 -1.13
C MET A 161 7.04 19.18 -0.11
N ASP A 162 6.28 20.25 0.08
CA ASP A 162 5.23 20.38 1.06
C ASP A 162 3.84 20.25 0.42
N TYR A 163 3.57 19.06 -0.12
CA TYR A 163 2.30 18.68 -0.77
C TYR A 163 1.17 18.35 0.22
N GLY A 164 1.35 18.68 1.52
CA GLY A 164 0.43 18.31 2.59
C GLY A 164 0.35 16.80 2.82
N SER A 165 -0.82 16.30 3.19
CA SER A 165 -1.04 14.88 3.52
C SER A 165 -1.08 13.95 2.30
N GLY A 166 -1.25 14.50 1.10
CA GLY A 166 -1.44 13.77 -0.15
C GLY A 166 -2.86 13.23 -0.34
N TYR A 167 -3.80 13.54 0.57
CA TYR A 167 -5.20 13.11 0.43
C TYR A 167 -6.01 14.11 -0.42
N PRO A 168 -6.96 13.63 -1.24
CA PRO A 168 -7.78 14.50 -2.09
C PRO A 168 -8.61 15.56 -1.36
N ASN A 169 -8.89 15.37 -0.07
CA ASN A 169 -9.68 16.30 0.74
C ASN A 169 -8.84 17.34 1.47
N ASP A 170 -7.51 17.21 1.45
CA ASP A 170 -6.60 18.16 2.08
C ASP A 170 -6.48 19.42 1.21
N PRO A 171 -6.81 20.62 1.76
CA PRO A 171 -6.67 21.87 1.04
C PRO A 171 -5.25 22.09 0.50
N LYS A 172 -4.22 21.72 1.27
CA LYS A 172 -2.82 21.91 0.88
C LYS A 172 -2.42 21.03 -0.29
N THR A 173 -2.89 19.78 -0.30
CA THR A 173 -2.69 18.88 -1.44
C THR A 173 -3.39 19.39 -2.70
N LYS A 174 -4.59 19.96 -2.59
CA LYS A 174 -5.29 20.56 -3.74
C LYS A 174 -4.55 21.78 -4.29
N GLU A 175 -4.04 22.63 -3.40
CA GLU A 175 -3.24 23.80 -3.77
C GLU A 175 -1.95 23.37 -4.48
N TRP A 176 -1.22 22.41 -3.92
CA TRP A 176 -0.02 21.85 -4.53
C TRP A 176 -0.27 21.30 -5.94
N LEU A 177 -1.37 20.54 -6.12
CA LEU A 177 -1.78 20.08 -7.45
C LEU A 177 -2.02 21.26 -8.40
N ALA A 178 -2.77 22.27 -7.97
CA ALA A 178 -3.06 23.43 -8.82
C ALA A 178 -1.80 24.23 -9.23
N GLN A 179 -0.77 24.26 -8.39
CA GLN A 179 0.49 24.97 -8.64
C GLN A 179 1.48 24.17 -9.50
N ASN A 180 1.45 22.83 -9.41
CA ASN A 180 2.38 21.93 -10.10
C ASN A 180 1.76 21.30 -11.37
N LEU A 181 0.82 22.00 -12.01
CA LEU A 181 0.23 21.59 -13.27
C LEU A 181 0.94 22.26 -14.45
N ASP A 182 1.66 21.47 -15.23
CA ASP A 182 2.12 21.85 -16.56
C ASP A 182 0.97 21.78 -17.58
N PRO A 183 0.76 22.79 -18.43
CA PRO A 183 -0.35 22.80 -19.39
C PRO A 183 -0.30 21.68 -20.44
N ILE A 184 0.88 21.16 -20.77
CA ILE A 184 1.09 20.14 -21.82
C ILE A 184 1.24 18.75 -21.20
N PHE A 185 2.13 18.61 -20.21
CA PHE A 185 2.50 17.34 -19.59
C PHE A 185 1.62 16.96 -18.40
N GLY A 186 0.86 17.91 -17.84
CA GLY A 186 0.06 17.68 -16.65
C GLY A 186 0.91 17.71 -15.39
N TYR A 187 1.00 16.59 -14.69
CA TYR A 187 1.68 16.50 -13.39
C TYR A 187 3.00 15.73 -13.45
N PRO A 188 3.90 15.91 -12.48
CA PRO A 188 4.98 14.96 -12.27
C PRO A 188 4.45 13.56 -11.93
N GLN A 189 5.23 12.52 -12.20
CA GLN A 189 4.90 11.10 -11.99
C GLN A 189 4.56 10.72 -10.54
N PHE A 190 4.78 11.63 -9.59
CA PHE A 190 4.34 11.48 -8.21
C PHE A 190 2.81 11.52 -8.06
N VAL A 191 2.11 12.20 -8.97
CA VAL A 191 0.64 12.31 -8.94
C VAL A 191 0.00 11.08 -9.58
N ARG A 192 -1.09 10.60 -8.96
CA ARG A 192 -1.90 9.52 -9.53
C ARG A 192 -2.92 10.10 -10.52
N PHE A 193 -2.63 10.06 -11.81
CA PHE A 193 -3.50 10.59 -12.87
C PHE A 193 -4.86 9.89 -12.97
N SER A 194 -4.98 8.67 -12.42
CA SER A 194 -6.24 7.94 -12.37
C SER A 194 -7.21 8.41 -11.28
N TRP A 195 -6.81 9.37 -10.42
CA TRP A 195 -7.68 9.92 -9.38
C TRP A 195 -8.55 11.04 -9.93
N SER A 196 -9.84 11.03 -9.58
CA SER A 196 -10.83 12.00 -10.08
C SER A 196 -10.43 13.45 -9.79
N THR A 197 -9.85 13.75 -8.61
CA THR A 197 -9.37 15.10 -8.29
C THR A 197 -8.28 15.57 -9.24
N ALA A 198 -7.32 14.71 -9.62
CA ALA A 198 -6.29 15.06 -10.58
C ALA A 198 -6.88 15.24 -11.99
N GLN A 199 -7.79 14.35 -12.40
CA GLN A 199 -8.47 14.40 -13.70
C GLN A 199 -9.27 15.69 -13.87
N LEU A 200 -10.08 16.08 -12.88
CA LEU A 200 -10.89 17.29 -12.94
C LEU A 200 -10.05 18.56 -13.08
N ILE A 201 -8.90 18.62 -12.41
CA ILE A 201 -7.99 19.77 -12.52
C ILE A 201 -7.30 19.78 -13.89
N LEU A 202 -6.86 18.62 -14.39
CA LEU A 202 -6.30 18.45 -15.74
C LEU A 202 -7.28 18.91 -16.82
N GLU A 203 -8.52 18.42 -16.78
CA GLU A 203 -9.56 18.74 -17.76
C GLU A 203 -9.96 20.22 -17.75
N SER A 204 -9.86 20.89 -16.60
CA SER A 204 -10.25 22.30 -16.46
C SER A 204 -9.14 23.30 -16.75
N LYS A 205 -7.86 22.91 -16.63
CA LYS A 205 -6.73 23.85 -16.67
C LYS A 205 -5.62 23.50 -17.66
N ALA A 206 -5.51 22.25 -18.10
CA ALA A 206 -4.49 21.83 -19.06
C ALA A 206 -5.02 21.86 -20.52
N VAL A 207 -4.12 21.68 -21.47
CA VAL A 207 -4.47 21.58 -22.89
C VAL A 207 -5.27 20.28 -23.13
N PRO A 208 -6.40 20.33 -23.87
CA PRO A 208 -7.18 19.14 -24.19
C PRO A 208 -6.37 18.09 -24.97
N VAL A 209 -6.48 16.82 -24.57
CA VAL A 209 -5.85 15.68 -25.25
C VAL A 209 -6.94 14.71 -25.70
N HIS A 210 -6.86 14.28 -26.96
CA HIS A 210 -7.72 13.24 -27.53
C HIS A 210 -6.90 12.00 -27.84
N TRP A 211 -7.30 10.86 -27.24
CA TRP A 211 -6.62 9.56 -27.35
C TRP A 211 -7.19 8.68 -28.45
#